data_AF-A0A679JHS9-F1
#
_entry.id   AF-A0A679JHS9-F1
#
_cell.length_a   1.000
_cell.length_b   1.000
_cell.length_c   1.000
_cell.angle_alpha   90.00
_cell.angle_beta   90.00
_cell.angle_gamma   90.00
#
_symmetry.space_group_name_H-M   'P 1'
#
loop_
_entity.id
_entity.type
_entity.pdbx_description
1 polymer ?
#
loop_
_entity_poly.entity_id
_entity_poly.type
_entity_poly.pdbx_seq_one_letter_code
_entity_poly.pdbx_strand_id
1 'polypeptide(L)'
;MSEDKRPGWLLRRMFGKKEEAWPPEPVPVQPPDPKSESKSEPKPEPKPEPKPETPIEPASPPIASPASASEGQPDFATGADDISAIPLPPSEPAPADPDKNTIPDEIEGADLQPIAGADERPPAGTAGDDPARGAEKADTTTVAFAPKPAPVPAPTPEPVSEAEPASEKRGWWSRLTGGMKRTSSALSERVTGLFTKRKLDADTLEELEDALIQADFGIDTAMRISEAVGKGRYEKGISPDDVRAILAAEVERALTPVAIPLTIDTTKKPFVILMIGVNGAGKTTTIGKLALKLKGEGHSLMLAAGDTFRAAAIEQLKVWGTRTGVPVVAGAQGADAAGLAFEAFQRARTEGTDVLLIDTAGRLQNKTGLMAELEKILRVIRKIDAEAPHAVLLVLDATVGQNALSQVELFSKAANVTGLVMTKLDGTARGGILVALAAKFGLPVHFIGVGEGVEDLEPFAARDFARAIAGLDKD
;
A
#
# COMPACT_ATOMS: atom_id res chain seq x y z
N MET A 1 29.05 -53.36 -8.93
CA MET A 1 28.20 -53.55 -7.73
C MET A 1 28.36 -52.34 -6.82
N SER A 2 27.32 -51.52 -6.75
CA SER A 2 26.77 -50.90 -5.55
C SER A 2 26.05 -49.62 -5.98
N GLU A 3 24.75 -49.76 -6.14
CA GLU A 3 23.80 -48.71 -6.51
C GLU A 3 23.57 -47.71 -5.39
N ASP A 4 23.40 -46.47 -5.82
CA ASP A 4 23.06 -45.29 -5.06
C ASP A 4 21.56 -45.32 -4.70
N LYS A 5 21.22 -45.45 -3.42
CA LYS A 5 19.84 -45.48 -2.92
C LYS A 5 19.41 -44.10 -2.47
N ARG A 6 18.60 -43.42 -3.29
CA ARG A 6 17.74 -42.31 -2.87
C ARG A 6 16.41 -42.88 -2.34
N PRO A 7 15.90 -42.48 -1.16
CA PRO A 7 14.66 -43.05 -0.63
C PRO A 7 13.42 -42.43 -1.30
N GLY A 8 12.69 -43.27 -2.03
CA GLY A 8 11.41 -42.98 -2.68
C GLY A 8 10.23 -42.92 -1.70
N TRP A 9 10.20 -41.91 -0.85
CA TRP A 9 9.02 -41.60 -0.01
C TRP A 9 8.17 -40.47 -0.60
N LEU A 10 8.76 -39.60 -1.46
CA LEU A 10 8.07 -38.49 -2.13
C LEU A 10 7.01 -38.92 -3.17
N LEU A 11 7.05 -40.16 -3.69
CA LEU A 11 6.11 -40.59 -4.74
C LEU A 11 4.80 -41.23 -4.21
N ARG A 12 4.67 -41.49 -2.91
CA ARG A 12 3.52 -42.24 -2.38
C ARG A 12 2.35 -41.37 -1.89
N ARG A 13 2.52 -40.03 -1.84
CA ARG A 13 1.51 -39.11 -1.31
C ARG A 13 0.78 -38.27 -2.38
N MET A 14 1.15 -38.38 -3.66
CA MET A 14 0.54 -37.55 -4.74
C MET A 14 -0.43 -38.27 -5.68
N PHE A 15 -0.54 -39.61 -5.68
CA PHE A 15 -1.42 -40.29 -6.65
C PHE A 15 -2.36 -41.29 -5.97
N GLY A 16 -3.58 -40.81 -5.70
CA GLY A 16 -4.74 -41.68 -5.47
C GLY A 16 -5.07 -42.47 -6.73
N LYS A 17 -5.44 -43.75 -6.53
CA LYS A 17 -5.87 -44.69 -7.56
C LYS A 17 -6.89 -44.07 -8.54
N LYS A 18 -6.55 -44.06 -9.83
CA LYS A 18 -7.49 -44.18 -10.94
C LYS A 18 -6.76 -44.80 -12.13
N GLU A 19 -7.27 -45.94 -12.59
CA GLU A 19 -6.92 -46.54 -13.88
C GLU A 19 -7.50 -45.66 -15.00
N GLU A 20 -6.67 -45.22 -15.95
CA GLU A 20 -7.12 -44.61 -17.19
C GLU A 20 -6.19 -45.05 -18.34
N ALA A 21 -6.81 -45.48 -19.44
CA ALA A 21 -6.17 -46.06 -20.61
C ALA A 21 -5.45 -45.00 -21.47
N TRP A 22 -4.30 -45.38 -22.03
CA TRP A 22 -3.51 -44.54 -22.96
C TRP A 22 -4.25 -44.27 -24.28
N PRO A 23 -4.26 -43.03 -24.80
CA PRO A 23 -4.57 -42.77 -26.20
C PRO A 23 -3.32 -43.00 -27.09
N PRO A 24 -3.50 -43.38 -28.37
CA PRO A 24 -2.39 -43.69 -29.27
C PRO A 24 -1.61 -42.43 -29.73
N GLU A 25 -0.35 -42.67 -30.12
CA GLU A 25 0.68 -41.69 -30.49
C GLU A 25 0.31 -40.75 -31.66
N PRO A 26 0.85 -39.52 -31.69
CA PRO A 26 0.59 -38.57 -32.76
C PRO A 26 1.34 -38.90 -34.06
N VAL A 27 0.62 -38.80 -35.18
CA VAL A 27 1.14 -38.92 -36.56
C VAL A 27 2.05 -37.72 -36.90
N PRO A 28 3.21 -37.92 -37.56
CA PRO A 28 4.12 -36.82 -37.89
C PRO A 28 3.58 -35.94 -39.03
N VAL A 29 3.58 -34.62 -38.81
CA VAL A 29 3.22 -33.60 -39.80
C VAL A 29 4.44 -33.30 -40.70
N GLN A 30 4.27 -33.41 -42.01
CA GLN A 30 5.29 -33.02 -43.00
C GLN A 30 5.39 -31.49 -43.15
N PRO A 31 6.60 -30.93 -43.35
CA PRO A 31 6.77 -29.51 -43.65
C PRO A 31 6.40 -29.19 -45.11
N PRO A 32 5.86 -27.99 -45.42
CA PRO A 32 5.55 -27.61 -46.80
C PRO A 32 6.80 -27.21 -47.58
N ASP A 33 6.85 -27.65 -48.84
CA ASP A 33 7.88 -27.32 -49.84
C ASP A 33 7.89 -25.83 -50.23
N PRO A 34 9.06 -25.26 -50.55
CA PRO A 34 9.19 -23.88 -51.01
C PRO A 34 9.19 -23.81 -52.55
N LYS A 35 8.28 -23.04 -53.15
CA LYS A 35 8.43 -22.40 -54.48
C LYS A 35 7.18 -21.62 -54.88
N SER A 36 7.30 -20.30 -54.97
CA SER A 36 6.72 -19.51 -56.07
C SER A 36 7.32 -18.10 -56.04
N GLU A 37 8.00 -17.76 -57.12
CA GLU A 37 8.73 -16.53 -57.36
C GLU A 37 7.81 -15.35 -57.73
N SER A 38 8.28 -14.15 -57.39
CA SER A 38 8.32 -12.94 -58.22
C SER A 38 7.04 -12.44 -58.91
N LYS A 39 6.62 -11.22 -58.52
CA LYS A 39 6.41 -10.12 -59.46
C LYS A 39 6.56 -8.74 -58.79
N SER A 40 7.33 -7.91 -59.48
CA SER A 40 7.86 -6.58 -59.17
C SER A 40 6.87 -5.42 -59.44
N GLU A 41 6.86 -4.44 -58.52
CA GLU A 41 6.73 -2.95 -58.66
C GLU A 41 5.59 -2.29 -59.49
N PRO A 42 5.17 -1.02 -59.24
CA PRO A 42 5.97 0.08 -58.65
C PRO A 42 5.30 0.98 -57.58
N LYS A 43 6.19 1.77 -56.96
CA LYS A 43 6.04 2.86 -55.99
C LYS A 43 5.36 4.11 -56.59
N PRO A 44 4.46 4.82 -55.88
CA PRO A 44 4.13 6.20 -56.21
C PRO A 44 4.96 7.19 -55.39
N GLU A 45 5.54 8.16 -56.11
CA GLU A 45 6.27 9.34 -55.64
C GLU A 45 5.36 10.40 -54.97
N PRO A 46 5.94 11.37 -54.25
CA PRO A 46 5.25 12.24 -53.30
C PRO A 46 4.56 13.43 -53.98
N LYS A 47 3.42 13.87 -53.42
CA LYS A 47 2.75 15.13 -53.80
C LYS A 47 3.36 16.34 -53.07
N PRO A 48 3.37 17.53 -53.70
CA PRO A 48 4.26 18.63 -53.36
C PRO A 48 3.78 19.52 -52.21
N GLU A 49 4.75 20.05 -51.45
CA GLU A 49 4.61 21.20 -50.55
C GLU A 49 4.34 22.50 -51.34
N PRO A 50 3.52 23.42 -50.81
CA PRO A 50 3.63 24.84 -51.15
C PRO A 50 4.56 25.56 -50.14
N LYS A 51 5.62 26.20 -50.66
CA LYS A 51 6.40 27.27 -50.00
C LYS A 51 5.74 28.64 -50.26
N PRO A 52 6.31 29.78 -49.80
CA PRO A 52 6.28 30.31 -48.44
C PRO A 52 5.64 31.72 -48.43
N GLU A 53 4.94 32.09 -47.35
CA GLU A 53 4.61 33.50 -47.10
C GLU A 53 5.60 34.09 -46.09
N THR A 54 6.23 35.19 -46.48
CA THR A 54 7.04 36.10 -45.66
C THR A 54 6.72 37.53 -46.11
N PRO A 55 7.04 38.57 -45.34
CA PRO A 55 6.63 38.85 -43.96
C PRO A 55 5.98 40.24 -43.87
N ILE A 56 5.10 40.49 -42.90
CA ILE A 56 4.63 41.86 -42.59
C ILE A 56 4.84 42.14 -41.10
N GLU A 57 5.93 42.83 -40.81
CA GLU A 57 6.07 43.84 -39.76
C GLU A 57 6.23 45.21 -40.48
N PRO A 58 6.03 46.40 -39.87
CA PRO A 58 6.19 46.69 -38.44
C PRO A 58 5.14 47.66 -37.84
N ALA A 59 5.21 47.86 -36.52
CA ALA A 59 5.29 49.18 -35.86
C ALA A 59 4.49 49.29 -34.54
N SER A 60 5.23 49.38 -33.44
CA SER A 60 4.95 50.20 -32.25
C SER A 60 6.20 51.07 -32.02
N PRO A 61 6.24 52.14 -31.19
CA PRO A 61 5.24 52.72 -30.27
C PRO A 61 5.17 54.29 -30.41
N PRO A 62 4.62 55.06 -29.43
CA PRO A 62 5.49 55.51 -28.33
C PRO A 62 4.82 55.66 -26.94
N ILE A 63 5.60 55.26 -25.92
CA ILE A 63 5.98 55.97 -24.68
C ILE A 63 4.95 56.90 -24.00
N ALA A 64 4.57 56.54 -22.77
CA ALA A 64 4.43 57.48 -21.66
C ALA A 64 4.63 56.79 -20.29
N SER A 65 5.61 57.30 -19.55
CA SER A 65 5.83 57.24 -18.09
C SER A 65 6.58 58.56 -17.75
N PRO A 66 6.68 59.04 -16.50
CA PRO A 66 6.44 58.35 -15.23
C PRO A 66 5.66 59.19 -14.18
N ALA A 67 5.24 58.55 -13.08
CA ALA A 67 5.02 59.22 -11.80
C ALA A 67 5.41 58.28 -10.65
N SER A 68 5.97 58.87 -9.59
CA SER A 68 6.84 58.28 -8.58
C SER A 68 6.19 58.13 -7.20
N ALA A 69 6.74 57.20 -6.41
CA ALA A 69 6.91 57.10 -4.94
C ALA A 69 5.76 57.38 -3.96
N SER A 70 5.47 56.38 -3.11
CA SER A 70 5.64 56.42 -1.63
C SER A 70 5.14 55.09 -1.03
N GLU A 71 6.01 54.41 -0.28
CA GLU A 71 5.88 54.16 1.18
C GLU A 71 4.83 53.10 1.57
N GLY A 72 5.28 52.05 2.26
CA GLY A 72 4.38 51.07 2.87
C GLY A 72 5.04 49.74 3.22
N GLN A 73 6.06 49.77 4.07
CA GLN A 73 6.53 48.59 4.79
C GLN A 73 5.54 48.31 5.93
N PRO A 74 5.24 47.03 6.23
CA PRO A 74 5.23 46.65 7.64
C PRO A 74 6.08 45.42 7.92
N ASP A 75 6.85 45.61 8.98
CA ASP A 75 7.53 44.66 9.84
C ASP A 75 6.62 43.49 10.27
N PHE A 76 7.12 42.27 10.19
CA PHE A 76 6.71 41.18 11.08
C PHE A 76 7.94 40.34 11.45
N ALA A 77 8.63 40.80 12.48
CA ALA A 77 9.42 39.94 13.34
C ALA A 77 8.63 39.66 14.62
N THR A 78 8.87 38.45 15.14
CA THR A 78 8.60 37.95 16.51
C THR A 78 7.26 37.24 16.74
N GLY A 79 7.38 36.01 17.28
CA GLY A 79 6.30 35.33 18.00
C GLY A 79 5.91 33.95 17.47
N ALA A 80 6.85 33.00 17.36
CA ALA A 80 6.51 31.58 17.23
C ALA A 80 7.35 30.76 18.21
N ASP A 81 7.07 30.97 19.50
CA ASP A 81 7.30 29.95 20.51
C ASP A 81 5.94 29.37 20.90
N ASP A 82 5.94 28.04 20.99
CA ASP A 82 5.03 27.22 21.81
C ASP A 82 3.61 26.93 21.28
N ILE A 83 3.49 25.91 20.43
CA ILE A 83 2.28 25.06 20.36
C ILE A 83 2.68 23.59 20.17
N SER A 84 3.43 23.04 21.12
CA SER A 84 3.60 21.59 21.25
C SER A 84 2.52 21.02 22.16
N ALA A 85 1.27 20.93 21.68
CA ALA A 85 0.23 20.00 22.13
C ALA A 85 -1.13 20.42 21.55
N ILE A 86 -1.50 19.85 20.39
CA ILE A 86 -2.91 19.78 19.99
C ILE A 86 -3.24 18.29 19.89
N PRO A 87 -4.02 17.73 20.83
CA PRO A 87 -4.50 16.36 20.72
C PRO A 87 -5.42 16.24 19.49
N LEU A 88 -5.32 15.12 18.76
CA LEU A 88 -6.31 14.75 17.76
C LEU A 88 -7.69 14.67 18.43
N PRO A 89 -8.77 15.23 17.83
CA PRO A 89 -10.09 15.11 18.43
C PRO A 89 -10.52 13.63 18.46
N PRO A 90 -11.13 13.17 19.57
CA PRO A 90 -11.73 11.85 19.61
C PRO A 90 -12.89 11.79 18.61
N SER A 91 -13.02 10.66 17.92
CA SER A 91 -14.11 10.37 17.01
C SER A 91 -15.44 10.26 17.77
N GLU A 92 -16.28 11.29 17.69
CA GLU A 92 -17.69 11.20 18.07
C GLU A 92 -18.53 10.72 16.86
N PRO A 93 -19.57 9.90 17.10
CA PRO A 93 -20.51 9.49 16.06
C PRO A 93 -21.43 10.65 15.68
N ALA A 94 -21.68 10.82 14.38
CA ALA A 94 -22.57 11.84 13.85
C ALA A 94 -24.02 11.69 14.39
N PRO A 95 -24.76 12.79 14.61
CA PRO A 95 -26.17 12.71 14.94
C PRO A 95 -26.99 12.22 13.74
N ALA A 96 -27.89 11.27 13.99
CA ALA A 96 -28.91 10.86 13.04
C ALA A 96 -30.00 11.94 12.98
N ASP A 97 -30.13 12.62 11.85
CA ASP A 97 -31.25 13.52 11.56
C ASP A 97 -32.30 12.73 10.74
N PRO A 98 -33.53 12.51 11.26
CA PRO A 98 -34.49 11.58 10.68
C PRO A 98 -35.44 12.20 9.65
N ASP A 99 -35.17 13.39 9.11
CA ASP A 99 -36.08 14.06 8.17
C ASP A 99 -35.35 14.63 6.96
N LYS A 100 -35.21 13.82 5.90
CA LYS A 100 -35.17 14.25 4.49
C LYS A 100 -35.11 13.04 3.56
N ASN A 101 -36.26 12.40 3.39
CA ASN A 101 -36.52 11.55 2.23
C ASN A 101 -37.84 11.99 1.59
N THR A 102 -37.78 13.08 0.84
CA THR A 102 -38.84 13.47 -0.09
C THR A 102 -38.27 13.38 -1.50
N ILE A 103 -38.53 12.26 -2.15
CA ILE A 103 -38.37 12.09 -3.59
C ILE A 103 -39.67 12.62 -4.23
N PRO A 104 -39.62 13.55 -5.20
CA PRO A 104 -40.77 13.84 -6.03
C PRO A 104 -40.87 12.80 -7.16
N ASP A 105 -41.99 12.09 -7.22
CA ASP A 105 -42.45 11.35 -8.39
C ASP A 105 -43.14 12.32 -9.37
N GLU A 106 -42.75 12.30 -10.65
CA GLU A 106 -43.66 12.20 -11.81
C GLU A 106 -42.89 12.19 -13.17
N ILE A 107 -42.74 10.97 -13.71
CA ILE A 107 -42.97 10.45 -15.09
C ILE A 107 -42.76 11.32 -16.35
N GLU A 108 -42.02 10.80 -17.35
CA GLU A 108 -42.59 10.40 -18.67
C GLU A 108 -41.59 9.65 -19.59
N GLY A 109 -42.04 8.54 -20.20
CA GLY A 109 -41.59 8.09 -21.54
C GLY A 109 -40.64 6.90 -21.64
N ALA A 110 -41.18 5.71 -21.95
CA ALA A 110 -40.83 4.86 -23.12
C ALA A 110 -41.09 3.36 -22.88
N ASP A 111 -41.83 2.78 -23.82
CA ASP A 111 -42.24 1.38 -23.97
C ASP A 111 -41.12 0.34 -23.92
N LEU A 112 -41.33 -0.77 -23.21
CA LEU A 112 -40.81 -2.09 -23.60
C LEU A 112 -41.76 -3.22 -23.17
N GLN A 113 -42.08 -4.10 -24.12
CA GLN A 113 -43.01 -5.23 -24.02
C GLN A 113 -42.47 -6.39 -23.15
N PRO A 114 -43.32 -7.29 -22.63
CA PRO A 114 -42.88 -8.43 -21.84
C PRO A 114 -42.42 -9.61 -22.72
N ILE A 115 -41.21 -10.13 -22.45
CA ILE A 115 -40.79 -11.44 -22.90
C ILE A 115 -41.17 -12.52 -21.88
N ALA A 116 -41.84 -13.56 -22.37
CA ALA A 116 -42.21 -14.76 -21.64
C ALA A 116 -41.03 -15.75 -21.58
N GLY A 117 -40.83 -16.40 -20.43
CA GLY A 117 -40.03 -17.63 -20.32
C GLY A 117 -39.36 -17.85 -18.96
N ALA A 118 -40.00 -18.68 -18.11
CA ALA A 118 -39.42 -19.62 -17.14
C ALA A 118 -38.56 -19.06 -15.96
N ASP A 119 -38.63 -19.50 -14.70
CA ASP A 119 -39.27 -20.67 -14.05
C ASP A 119 -39.63 -20.36 -12.59
N GLU A 120 -40.65 -21.06 -12.08
CA GLU A 120 -41.16 -21.02 -10.70
C GLU A 120 -40.42 -21.98 -9.73
N ARG A 121 -40.12 -21.45 -8.52
CA ARG A 121 -40.21 -22.07 -7.16
C ARG A 121 -39.23 -23.18 -6.74
N PRO A 122 -39.02 -23.47 -5.42
CA PRO A 122 -39.90 -23.20 -4.26
C PRO A 122 -39.26 -22.59 -2.99
N PRO A 123 -40.09 -22.21 -1.99
CA PRO A 123 -39.67 -21.64 -0.71
C PRO A 123 -39.29 -22.69 0.32
N ALA A 124 -38.38 -22.34 1.23
CA ALA A 124 -37.97 -23.16 2.35
C ALA A 124 -38.86 -22.94 3.60
N GLY A 125 -39.42 -24.04 4.10
CA GLY A 125 -39.24 -24.47 5.49
C GLY A 125 -40.10 -23.85 6.59
N THR A 126 -41.02 -24.65 7.12
CA THR A 126 -41.92 -24.39 8.26
C THR A 126 -41.39 -24.93 9.59
N ALA A 127 -41.98 -24.41 10.68
CA ALA A 127 -42.50 -25.10 11.88
C ALA A 127 -41.79 -24.89 13.24
N GLY A 128 -42.61 -24.51 14.24
CA GLY A 128 -42.34 -24.58 15.68
C GLY A 128 -43.28 -23.71 16.53
N ASP A 129 -44.48 -24.23 16.86
CA ASP A 129 -45.49 -23.74 17.82
C ASP A 129 -44.92 -23.53 19.25
N ASP A 130 -45.47 -22.75 20.21
CA ASP A 130 -46.83 -22.78 20.78
C ASP A 130 -47.05 -21.53 21.71
N PRO A 131 -48.30 -21.11 22.03
CA PRO A 131 -48.66 -19.83 22.66
C PRO A 131 -49.06 -19.95 24.15
N ALA A 132 -48.75 -18.95 24.99
CA ALA A 132 -49.48 -18.71 26.24
C ALA A 132 -49.13 -17.36 26.90
N ARG A 133 -50.17 -16.68 27.40
CA ARG A 133 -50.22 -15.40 28.16
C ARG A 133 -50.09 -14.16 27.28
N GLY A 134 -51.06 -13.27 27.21
CA GLY A 134 -52.13 -12.93 28.14
C GLY A 134 -52.19 -11.40 28.13
N ALA A 135 -53.18 -10.85 27.42
CA ALA A 135 -53.35 -9.42 27.28
C ALA A 135 -53.73 -8.77 28.61
N GLU A 136 -53.10 -7.65 28.96
CA GLU A 136 -53.69 -6.70 29.88
C GLU A 136 -53.53 -5.26 29.38
N LYS A 137 -54.58 -4.50 29.65
CA LYS A 137 -54.93 -3.22 29.04
C LYS A 137 -54.06 -2.08 29.59
N ALA A 138 -53.73 -1.16 28.69
CA ALA A 138 -53.32 0.19 29.05
C ALA A 138 -54.47 0.88 29.79
N ASP A 139 -54.19 1.38 30.98
CA ASP A 139 -55.03 2.38 31.64
C ASP A 139 -54.29 3.70 31.70
N THR A 140 -54.99 4.72 31.25
CA THR A 140 -54.57 6.10 31.15
C THR A 140 -54.74 6.81 32.50
N THR A 141 -53.98 7.88 32.69
CA THR A 141 -54.33 9.16 33.33
C THR A 141 -53.42 9.61 34.48
N THR A 142 -53.13 10.92 34.44
CA THR A 142 -52.72 11.87 35.49
C THR A 142 -51.23 11.99 35.89
N VAL A 143 -50.59 12.90 35.16
CA VAL A 143 -49.71 14.02 35.59
C VAL A 143 -49.57 14.25 37.11
N ALA A 144 -48.32 14.33 37.58
CA ALA A 144 -47.93 15.24 38.67
C ALA A 144 -46.46 15.68 38.51
N PHE A 145 -46.24 16.96 38.80
CA PHE A 145 -45.04 17.76 38.65
C PHE A 145 -43.81 17.24 39.43
N ALA A 146 -42.63 17.57 38.90
CA ALA A 146 -41.29 17.20 39.37
C ALA A 146 -40.95 17.58 40.83
N PRO A 147 -39.92 16.91 41.39
CA PRO A 147 -38.96 17.56 42.26
C PRO A 147 -37.57 17.65 41.59
N LYS A 148 -36.96 18.84 41.75
CA LYS A 148 -35.60 19.21 41.37
C LYS A 148 -34.56 18.22 41.97
N PRO A 149 -33.63 17.63 41.18
CA PRO A 149 -32.52 16.89 41.76
C PRO A 149 -31.52 17.86 42.43
N ALA A 150 -31.02 17.44 43.59
CA ALA A 150 -30.01 18.16 44.39
C ALA A 150 -28.67 18.26 43.63
N PRO A 151 -27.81 19.26 43.95
CA PRO A 151 -26.55 19.44 43.27
C PRO A 151 -25.60 18.28 43.60
N VAL A 152 -25.13 17.59 42.57
CA VAL A 152 -24.05 16.60 42.66
C VAL A 152 -22.75 17.35 43.01
N PRO A 153 -21.92 16.86 43.96
CA PRO A 153 -20.66 17.53 44.27
C PRO A 153 -19.72 17.48 43.06
N ALA A 154 -19.03 18.59 42.80
CA ALA A 154 -18.01 18.67 41.75
C ALA A 154 -16.90 17.61 41.99
N PRO A 155 -16.41 16.93 40.94
CA PRO A 155 -15.30 16.01 41.09
C PRO A 155 -14.03 16.79 41.45
N THR A 156 -13.38 16.37 42.53
CA THR A 156 -12.02 16.76 42.91
C THR A 156 -11.08 16.43 41.75
N PRO A 157 -10.19 17.35 41.31
CA PRO A 157 -9.22 17.03 40.28
C PRO A 157 -8.24 15.99 40.82
N GLU A 158 -8.22 14.82 40.19
CA GLU A 158 -7.14 13.85 40.36
C GLU A 158 -5.81 14.50 39.92
N PRO A 159 -4.69 14.21 40.60
CA PRO A 159 -3.41 14.77 40.24
C PRO A 159 -3.06 14.34 38.82
N VAL A 160 -2.81 15.33 37.97
CA VAL A 160 -2.28 15.15 36.62
C VAL A 160 -1.01 14.31 36.74
N SER A 161 -1.11 13.06 36.30
CA SER A 161 0.01 12.16 36.09
C SER A 161 1.09 12.93 35.35
N GLU A 162 2.28 12.99 35.94
CA GLU A 162 3.48 13.56 35.36
C GLU A 162 3.61 13.13 33.90
N ALA A 163 3.89 14.13 33.05
CA ALA A 163 4.21 13.95 31.65
C ALA A 163 5.22 12.80 31.50
N GLU A 164 4.88 11.82 30.66
CA GLU A 164 5.83 10.81 30.25
C GLU A 164 7.11 11.51 29.76
N PRO A 165 8.29 11.08 30.23
CA PRO A 165 9.54 11.71 29.83
C PRO A 165 9.64 11.66 28.30
N ALA A 166 9.89 12.83 27.71
CA ALA A 166 10.18 13.00 26.29
C ALA A 166 11.08 11.85 25.84
N SER A 167 10.56 11.04 24.91
CA SER A 167 11.22 9.83 24.45
C SER A 167 12.65 10.17 24.06
N GLU A 168 13.61 9.59 24.79
CA GLU A 168 14.99 9.54 24.33
C GLU A 168 14.95 9.07 22.88
N LYS A 169 15.59 9.81 21.98
CA LYS A 169 15.64 9.51 20.54
C LYS A 169 16.31 8.14 20.35
N ARG A 170 15.54 7.07 20.53
CA ARG A 170 15.98 5.68 20.31
C ARG A 170 16.55 5.63 18.92
N GLY A 171 17.79 5.15 18.76
CA GLY A 171 18.42 5.00 17.45
C GLY A 171 17.58 4.10 16.53
N TRP A 172 17.73 4.28 15.21
CA TRP A 172 16.97 3.51 14.20
C TRP A 172 16.92 2.00 14.49
N TRP A 173 18.07 1.41 14.82
CA TRP A 173 18.16 -0.01 15.18
C TRP A 173 17.21 -0.42 16.32
N SER A 174 17.09 0.43 17.35
CA SER A 174 16.19 0.19 18.47
C SER A 174 14.72 0.30 18.05
N ARG A 175 14.38 1.18 17.10
CA ARG A 175 13.02 1.29 16.56
C ARG A 175 12.68 0.11 15.65
N LEU A 176 13.61 -0.31 14.79
CA LEU A 176 13.45 -1.48 13.94
C LEU A 176 13.27 -2.77 14.74
N THR A 177 14.16 -3.03 15.71
CA THR A 177 14.04 -4.20 16.60
C THR A 177 12.79 -4.12 17.48
N GLY A 178 12.41 -2.92 17.94
CA GLY A 178 11.16 -2.67 18.63
C GLY A 178 9.93 -3.02 17.78
N GLY A 179 9.87 -2.58 16.53
CA GLY A 179 8.80 -2.91 15.59
C GLY A 179 8.77 -4.41 15.25
N MET A 180 9.93 -5.03 15.04
CA MET A 180 9.99 -6.45 14.71
C MET A 180 9.81 -7.39 15.91
N LYS A 181 9.74 -6.87 17.14
CA LYS A 181 9.74 -7.64 18.39
C LYS A 181 8.70 -8.76 18.41
N ARG A 182 7.49 -8.50 17.91
CA ARG A 182 6.42 -9.51 17.85
C ARG A 182 6.77 -10.67 16.92
N THR A 183 7.31 -10.36 15.74
CA THR A 183 7.73 -11.37 14.76
C THR A 183 8.94 -12.14 15.27
N SER A 184 9.97 -11.44 15.77
CA SER A 184 11.20 -12.09 16.23
C SER A 184 10.99 -12.94 17.47
N SER A 185 10.13 -12.53 18.41
CA SER A 185 9.78 -13.33 19.59
C SER A 185 9.01 -14.59 19.20
N ALA A 186 7.97 -14.46 18.36
CA ALA A 186 7.19 -15.60 17.90
C ALA A 186 8.05 -16.62 17.13
N LEU A 187 8.98 -16.14 16.32
CA LEU A 187 9.91 -17.01 15.59
C LEU A 187 10.95 -17.65 16.53
N SER A 188 11.50 -16.89 17.46
CA SER A 188 12.48 -17.38 18.44
C SER A 188 11.89 -18.44 19.38
N GLU A 189 10.65 -18.26 19.83
CA GLU A 189 9.94 -19.24 20.66
C GLU A 189 9.71 -20.55 19.91
N ARG A 190 9.28 -20.47 18.65
CA ARG A 190 9.09 -21.65 17.78
C ARG A 190 10.41 -22.37 17.52
N VAL A 191 11.43 -21.64 17.08
CA VAL A 191 12.77 -22.20 16.82
C VAL A 191 13.34 -22.83 18.09
N THR A 192 13.38 -22.11 19.21
CA THR A 192 13.93 -22.65 20.46
C THR A 192 13.16 -23.88 20.93
N GLY A 193 11.84 -23.89 20.78
CA GLY A 193 10.99 -25.02 21.15
C GLY A 193 11.27 -26.30 20.35
N LEU A 194 11.67 -26.20 19.09
CA LEU A 194 11.99 -27.34 18.23
C LEU A 194 13.34 -27.96 18.59
N PHE A 195 14.36 -27.13 18.78
CA PHE A 195 15.75 -27.57 18.98
C PHE A 195 16.13 -27.87 20.44
N THR A 196 15.32 -27.49 21.42
CA THR A 196 15.57 -27.85 22.83
C THR A 196 14.99 -29.22 23.23
N LYS A 197 13.96 -29.69 22.53
CA LYS A 197 13.23 -30.90 22.92
C LYS A 197 13.79 -32.18 22.31
N ARG A 198 14.44 -32.11 21.14
CA ARG A 198 14.84 -33.29 20.35
C ARG A 198 16.16 -33.01 19.61
N LYS A 199 16.86 -34.08 19.22
CA LYS A 199 17.99 -33.97 18.29
C LYS A 199 17.49 -33.53 16.91
N LEU A 200 18.38 -32.91 16.14
CA LEU A 200 18.08 -32.52 14.76
C LEU A 200 17.88 -33.76 13.88
N ASP A 201 16.65 -33.95 13.43
CA ASP A 201 16.21 -35.02 12.52
C ASP A 201 15.32 -34.45 11.39
N ALA A 202 14.87 -35.32 10.49
CA ALA A 202 14.02 -34.90 9.37
C ALA A 202 12.71 -34.25 9.85
N ASP A 203 12.08 -34.82 10.88
CA ASP A 203 10.82 -34.33 11.43
C ASP A 203 10.98 -32.92 12.03
N THR A 204 12.09 -32.64 12.72
CA THR A 204 12.37 -31.27 13.24
C THR A 204 12.57 -30.24 12.13
N LEU A 205 13.09 -30.63 10.96
CA LEU A 205 13.26 -29.72 9.82
C LEU A 205 11.94 -29.45 9.11
N GLU A 206 11.05 -30.45 9.02
CA GLU A 206 9.68 -30.27 8.52
C GLU A 206 8.90 -29.32 9.44
N GLU A 207 8.99 -29.51 10.76
CA GLU A 207 8.37 -28.60 11.73
C GLU A 207 8.94 -27.17 11.66
N LEU A 208 10.24 -27.01 11.38
CA LEU A 208 10.86 -25.70 11.14
C LEU A 208 10.32 -25.06 9.86
N GLU A 209 10.20 -25.83 8.78
CA GLU A 209 9.66 -25.36 7.50
C GLU A 209 8.22 -24.86 7.68
N ASP A 210 7.37 -25.65 8.33
CA ASP A 210 5.99 -25.29 8.64
C ASP A 210 5.92 -24.01 9.48
N ALA A 211 6.80 -23.87 10.48
CA ALA A 211 6.85 -22.69 11.33
C ALA A 211 7.21 -21.42 10.53
N LEU A 212 8.12 -21.52 9.56
CA LEU A 212 8.53 -20.43 8.67
C LEU A 212 7.42 -20.07 7.67
N ILE A 213 6.73 -21.06 7.12
CA ILE A 213 5.57 -20.83 6.24
C ILE A 213 4.47 -20.08 6.99
N GLN A 214 4.16 -20.49 8.22
CA GLN A 214 3.18 -19.80 9.07
C GLN A 214 3.59 -18.37 9.43
N ALA A 215 4.89 -18.06 9.43
CA ALA A 215 5.42 -16.72 9.63
C ALA A 215 5.48 -15.89 8.33
N ASP A 216 4.85 -16.36 7.25
CA ASP A 216 4.72 -15.73 5.93
C ASP A 216 6.02 -15.65 5.10
N PHE A 217 7.07 -16.44 5.39
CA PHE A 217 8.31 -16.44 4.59
C PHE A 217 8.14 -17.00 3.17
N GLY A 218 7.05 -17.72 2.92
CA GLY A 218 6.80 -18.44 1.67
C GLY A 218 7.53 -19.78 1.60
N ILE A 219 7.00 -20.68 0.78
CA ILE A 219 7.45 -22.08 0.67
C ILE A 219 8.92 -22.14 0.25
N ASP A 220 9.28 -21.49 -0.86
CA ASP A 220 10.64 -21.56 -1.41
C ASP A 220 11.72 -21.08 -0.43
N THR A 221 11.43 -20.04 0.37
CA THR A 221 12.39 -19.53 1.35
C THR A 221 12.43 -20.42 2.58
N ALA A 222 11.28 -20.89 3.07
CA ALA A 222 11.22 -21.82 4.19
C ALA A 222 12.01 -23.10 3.90
N MET A 223 11.81 -23.70 2.73
CA MET A 223 12.57 -24.87 2.27
C MET A 223 14.09 -24.62 2.28
N ARG A 224 14.54 -23.50 1.71
CA ARG A 224 15.99 -23.16 1.69
C ARG A 224 16.58 -22.99 3.08
N ILE A 225 15.84 -22.37 4.00
CA ILE A 225 16.28 -22.20 5.39
C ILE A 225 16.37 -23.56 6.08
N SER A 226 15.33 -24.40 5.97
CA SER A 226 15.32 -25.74 6.56
C SER A 226 16.44 -26.64 5.99
N GLU A 227 16.67 -26.61 4.68
CA GLU A 227 17.80 -27.31 4.05
C GLU A 227 19.15 -26.80 4.56
N ALA A 228 19.32 -25.47 4.70
CA ALA A 228 20.56 -24.87 5.21
C ALA A 228 20.82 -25.26 6.67
N VAL A 229 19.78 -25.36 7.49
CA VAL A 229 19.85 -25.84 8.87
C VAL A 229 20.22 -27.33 8.93
N GLY A 230 19.69 -28.15 8.02
CA GLY A 230 19.97 -29.60 7.96
C GLY A 230 21.36 -29.96 7.41
N LYS A 231 21.96 -29.12 6.56
CA LYS A 231 23.23 -29.40 5.87
C LYS A 231 24.37 -29.72 6.84
N GLY A 232 24.76 -31.01 6.89
CA GLY A 232 25.95 -31.50 7.58
C GLY A 232 25.88 -31.49 9.12
N ARG A 233 24.67 -31.32 9.70
CA ARG A 233 24.49 -31.13 11.16
C ARG A 233 23.56 -32.13 11.85
N TYR A 234 23.02 -33.12 11.14
CA TYR A 234 22.20 -34.19 11.74
C TYR A 234 22.90 -34.91 12.92
N GLU A 235 24.23 -35.04 12.89
CA GLU A 235 24.99 -35.73 13.94
C GLU A 235 25.64 -34.80 14.97
N LYS A 236 25.86 -33.51 14.64
CA LYS A 236 26.62 -32.56 15.48
C LYS A 236 25.74 -31.70 16.39
N GLY A 237 24.42 -31.73 16.19
CA GLY A 237 23.51 -30.81 16.85
C GLY A 237 23.65 -29.38 16.31
N ILE A 238 22.69 -28.54 16.64
CA ILE A 238 22.70 -27.13 16.27
C ILE A 238 22.14 -26.30 17.44
N SER A 239 22.79 -25.19 17.76
CA SER A 239 22.25 -24.28 18.78
C SER A 239 21.11 -23.44 18.20
N PRO A 240 20.15 -22.98 19.01
CA PRO A 240 19.14 -22.03 18.55
C PRO A 240 19.76 -20.77 17.93
N ASP A 241 20.92 -20.34 18.41
CA ASP A 241 21.64 -19.16 17.92
C ASP A 241 22.19 -19.38 16.51
N ASP A 242 22.72 -20.57 16.23
CA ASP A 242 23.14 -20.97 14.88
C ASP A 242 21.96 -20.98 13.90
N VAL A 243 20.78 -21.44 14.34
CA VAL A 243 19.57 -21.43 13.49
C VAL A 243 19.15 -20.00 13.17
N ARG A 244 19.17 -19.09 14.17
CA ARG A 244 18.86 -17.67 13.97
C ARG A 244 19.87 -17.01 13.03
N ALA A 245 21.15 -17.36 13.12
CA ALA A 245 22.18 -16.88 12.20
C ALA A 245 21.97 -17.37 10.76
N ILE A 246 21.63 -18.65 10.57
CA ILE A 246 21.33 -19.21 9.24
C ILE A 246 20.08 -18.55 8.65
N LEU A 247 19.03 -18.39 9.46
CA LEU A 247 17.82 -17.68 9.07
C LEU A 247 18.15 -16.25 8.60
N ALA A 248 18.89 -15.47 9.40
CA ALA A 248 19.27 -14.12 9.04
C ALA A 248 20.07 -14.10 7.72
N ALA A 249 21.02 -15.00 7.53
CA ALA A 249 21.81 -15.07 6.30
C ALA A 249 20.95 -15.37 5.07
N GLU A 250 20.01 -16.32 5.15
CA GLU A 250 19.12 -16.66 4.03
C GLU A 250 18.11 -15.54 3.72
N VAL A 251 17.62 -14.85 4.74
CA VAL A 251 16.73 -13.69 4.59
C VAL A 251 17.47 -12.51 3.96
N GLU A 252 18.67 -12.20 4.44
CA GLU A 252 19.52 -11.17 3.84
C GLU A 252 19.82 -11.49 2.38
N ARG A 253 20.16 -12.74 2.08
CA ARG A 253 20.40 -13.21 0.71
C ARG A 253 19.18 -13.03 -0.19
N ALA A 254 17.98 -13.31 0.31
CA ALA A 254 16.74 -13.14 -0.44
C ALA A 254 16.36 -11.66 -0.66
N LEU A 255 16.69 -10.78 0.30
CA LEU A 255 16.29 -9.38 0.28
C LEU A 255 17.33 -8.43 -0.33
N THR A 256 18.62 -8.81 -0.36
CA THR A 256 19.69 -7.97 -0.90
C THR A 256 19.43 -7.51 -2.33
N PRO A 257 18.96 -8.35 -3.28
CA PRO A 257 18.72 -7.91 -4.66
C PRO A 257 17.63 -6.85 -4.82
N VAL A 258 16.71 -6.77 -3.86
CA VAL A 258 15.59 -5.81 -3.88
C VAL A 258 15.81 -4.61 -2.97
N ALA A 259 16.88 -4.60 -2.17
CA ALA A 259 17.21 -3.48 -1.28
C ALA A 259 17.84 -2.32 -2.05
N ILE A 260 17.00 -1.61 -2.80
CA ILE A 260 17.40 -0.52 -3.69
C ILE A 260 16.79 0.78 -3.16
N PRO A 261 17.60 1.78 -2.75
CA PRO A 261 17.09 3.08 -2.31
C PRO A 261 16.31 3.79 -3.43
N LEU A 262 15.26 4.54 -3.04
CA LEU A 262 14.61 5.46 -3.97
C LEU A 262 15.59 6.59 -4.33
N THR A 263 15.88 6.77 -5.61
CA THR A 263 16.74 7.85 -6.10
C THR A 263 15.90 8.84 -6.91
N ILE A 264 15.98 10.12 -6.56
CA ILE A 264 15.31 11.20 -7.30
C ILE A 264 16.21 11.61 -8.47
N ASP A 265 15.75 11.35 -9.70
CA ASP A 265 16.45 11.83 -10.89
C ASP A 265 16.22 13.34 -11.04
N THR A 266 17.24 14.13 -10.71
CA THR A 266 17.19 15.59 -10.75
C THR A 266 17.08 16.17 -12.16
N THR A 267 17.27 15.36 -13.21
CA THR A 267 17.03 15.79 -14.60
C THR A 267 15.54 15.88 -14.92
N LYS A 268 14.69 15.23 -14.11
CA LYS A 268 13.23 15.31 -14.19
C LYS A 268 12.74 16.38 -13.23
N LYS A 269 12.06 17.41 -13.74
CA LYS A 269 11.50 18.49 -12.93
C LYS A 269 10.04 18.78 -13.31
N PRO A 270 9.06 18.33 -12.49
CA PRO A 270 9.21 17.53 -11.28
C PRO A 270 9.47 16.03 -11.55
N PHE A 271 10.21 15.38 -10.66
CA PHE A 271 10.20 13.93 -10.49
C PHE A 271 8.86 13.51 -9.86
N VAL A 272 7.93 13.04 -10.69
CA VAL A 272 6.59 12.58 -10.26
C VAL A 272 6.64 11.18 -9.62
N ILE A 273 6.14 11.08 -8.37
CA ILE A 273 5.94 9.84 -7.63
C ILE A 273 4.45 9.63 -7.39
N LEU A 274 3.91 8.51 -7.88
CA LEU A 274 2.53 8.10 -7.65
C LEU A 274 2.47 7.07 -6.52
N MET A 275 1.69 7.36 -5.48
CA MET A 275 1.55 6.50 -4.31
C MET A 275 0.25 5.70 -4.39
N ILE A 276 0.36 4.38 -4.44
CA ILE A 276 -0.80 3.48 -4.60
C ILE A 276 -0.84 2.42 -3.50
N GLY A 277 -1.95 1.69 -3.43
CA GLY A 277 -2.18 0.67 -2.41
C GLY A 277 -3.57 0.76 -1.78
N VAL A 278 -3.89 -0.19 -0.91
CA VAL A 278 -5.23 -0.29 -0.32
C VAL A 278 -5.46 0.75 0.78
N ASN A 279 -6.72 0.97 1.13
CA ASN A 279 -7.08 1.80 2.28
C ASN A 279 -6.51 1.20 3.56
N GLY A 280 -6.05 2.06 4.46
CA GLY A 280 -5.44 1.62 5.73
C GLY A 280 -3.99 1.15 5.61
N ALA A 281 -3.43 0.97 4.40
CA ALA A 281 -2.03 0.56 4.22
C ALA A 281 -1.00 1.65 4.55
N GLY A 282 -1.43 2.86 4.96
CA GLY A 282 -0.51 3.92 5.35
C GLY A 282 0.00 4.83 4.23
N LYS A 283 -0.68 4.90 3.06
CA LYS A 283 -0.28 5.75 1.91
C LYS A 283 -0.08 7.23 2.28
N THR A 284 -1.13 7.90 2.76
CA THR A 284 -1.09 9.33 3.12
C THR A 284 -0.06 9.62 4.22
N THR A 285 0.06 8.73 5.21
CA THR A 285 1.10 8.80 6.24
C THR A 285 2.50 8.66 5.65
N THR A 286 2.71 7.73 4.71
CA THR A 286 3.98 7.52 4.00
C THR A 286 4.35 8.73 3.17
N ILE A 287 3.39 9.34 2.45
CA ILE A 287 3.61 10.61 1.71
C ILE A 287 4.14 11.68 2.63
N GLY A 288 3.50 11.86 3.79
CA GLY A 288 3.91 12.84 4.77
C GLY A 288 5.34 12.63 5.29
N LYS A 289 5.67 11.39 5.68
CA LYS A 289 7.02 11.03 6.17
C LYS A 289 8.07 11.19 5.06
N LEU A 290 7.76 10.74 3.85
CA LEU A 290 8.63 10.89 2.69
C LEU A 290 8.85 12.36 2.31
N ALA A 291 7.81 13.19 2.36
CA ALA A 291 7.91 14.62 2.11
C ALA A 291 8.84 15.30 3.13
N LEU A 292 8.75 14.93 4.42
CA LEU A 292 9.67 15.44 5.44
C LEU A 292 11.12 15.02 5.15
N LYS A 293 11.34 13.75 4.77
CA LYS A 293 12.67 13.22 4.44
C LYS A 293 13.29 13.93 3.23
N LEU A 294 12.57 13.99 2.11
CA LEU A 294 13.03 14.64 0.88
C LEU A 294 13.24 16.15 1.08
N LYS A 295 12.41 16.80 1.91
CA LYS A 295 12.62 18.21 2.27
C LYS A 295 13.89 18.39 3.10
N GLY A 296 14.17 17.48 4.03
CA GLY A 296 15.41 17.43 4.80
C GLY A 296 16.66 17.20 3.93
N GLU A 297 16.49 16.53 2.79
CA GLU A 297 17.52 16.35 1.75
C GLU A 297 17.67 17.57 0.82
N GLY A 298 16.84 18.61 1.00
CA GLY A 298 16.92 19.87 0.27
C GLY A 298 16.06 19.95 -0.99
N HIS A 299 15.22 18.97 -1.27
CA HIS A 299 14.32 18.99 -2.42
C HIS A 299 13.13 19.92 -2.20
N SER A 300 12.80 20.73 -3.22
CA SER A 300 11.50 21.41 -3.29
C SER A 300 10.40 20.41 -3.67
N LEU A 301 9.26 20.46 -2.98
CA LEU A 301 8.20 19.46 -3.08
C LEU A 301 6.84 20.09 -3.33
N MET A 302 5.94 19.31 -3.93
CA MET A 302 4.51 19.58 -4.00
C MET A 302 3.74 18.28 -3.75
N LEU A 303 2.61 18.36 -3.03
CA LEU A 303 1.72 17.23 -2.78
C LEU A 303 0.42 17.38 -3.57
N ALA A 304 -0.15 16.29 -4.05
CA ALA A 304 -1.46 16.25 -4.69
C ALA A 304 -2.41 15.31 -3.94
N ALA A 305 -3.55 15.83 -3.48
CA ALA A 305 -4.57 15.09 -2.75
C ALA A 305 -5.48 14.28 -3.69
N GLY A 306 -4.94 13.24 -4.33
CA GLY A 306 -5.69 12.41 -5.28
C GLY A 306 -6.60 11.34 -4.66
N ASP A 307 -6.62 11.12 -3.33
CA ASP A 307 -7.73 10.43 -2.65
C ASP A 307 -8.92 11.41 -2.49
N THR A 308 -9.55 11.76 -3.61
CA THR A 308 -10.61 12.79 -3.64
C THR A 308 -11.92 12.30 -3.02
N PHE A 309 -12.11 10.99 -2.89
CA PHE A 309 -13.36 10.42 -2.36
C PHE A 309 -13.49 10.62 -0.85
N ARG A 310 -12.36 10.61 -0.12
CA ARG A 310 -12.34 10.70 1.34
C ARG A 310 -11.96 12.11 1.78
N ALA A 311 -12.94 12.90 2.24
CA ALA A 311 -12.68 14.23 2.81
C ALA A 311 -11.60 14.20 3.91
N ALA A 312 -11.64 13.19 4.80
CA ALA A 312 -10.63 13.02 5.83
C ALA A 312 -9.21 12.76 5.27
N ALA A 313 -9.07 12.12 4.11
CA ALA A 313 -7.76 11.89 3.49
C ALA A 313 -7.19 13.19 2.90
N ILE A 314 -8.05 14.01 2.27
CA ILE A 314 -7.69 15.34 1.79
C ILE A 314 -7.21 16.21 2.95
N GLU A 315 -7.98 16.29 4.03
CA GLU A 315 -7.61 17.08 5.22
C GLU A 315 -6.36 16.53 5.91
N GLN A 316 -6.21 15.21 6.02
CA GLN A 316 -5.00 14.59 6.55
C GLN A 316 -3.76 14.98 5.73
N LEU A 317 -3.84 14.98 4.39
CA LEU A 317 -2.72 15.38 3.54
C LEU A 317 -2.42 16.88 3.67
N LYS A 318 -3.44 17.73 3.80
CA LYS A 318 -3.25 19.17 4.08
C LYS A 318 -2.54 19.41 5.41
N VAL A 319 -2.91 18.68 6.46
CA VAL A 319 -2.22 18.76 7.77
C VAL A 319 -0.75 18.38 7.62
N TRP A 320 -0.43 17.34 6.85
CA TRP A 320 0.95 16.98 6.52
C TRP A 320 1.67 18.06 5.71
N GLY A 321 1.00 18.67 4.73
CA GLY A 321 1.53 19.82 3.98
C GLY A 321 1.88 20.99 4.89
N THR A 322 0.96 21.39 5.77
CA THR A 322 1.20 22.45 6.77
C THR A 322 2.37 22.08 7.69
N ARG A 323 2.40 20.85 8.22
CA ARG A 323 3.45 20.40 9.14
C ARG A 323 4.83 20.35 8.48
N THR A 324 4.88 19.96 7.22
CA THR A 324 6.13 19.89 6.45
C THR A 324 6.47 21.20 5.76
N GLY A 325 5.57 22.18 5.73
CA GLY A 325 5.70 23.40 4.92
C GLY A 325 5.86 23.09 3.43
N VAL A 326 5.05 22.15 2.92
CA VAL A 326 5.01 21.73 1.50
C VAL A 326 3.63 22.07 0.93
N PRO A 327 3.55 22.74 -0.23
CA PRO A 327 2.26 23.10 -0.85
C PRO A 327 1.46 21.84 -1.23
N VAL A 328 0.15 21.90 -1.01
CA VAL A 328 -0.80 20.82 -1.33
C VAL A 328 -1.82 21.31 -2.34
N VAL A 329 -1.92 20.61 -3.46
CA VAL A 329 -2.98 20.78 -4.45
C VAL A 329 -4.13 19.85 -4.08
N ALA A 330 -5.31 20.43 -3.81
CA ALA A 330 -6.48 19.70 -3.36
C ALA A 330 -7.74 20.25 -4.01
N GLY A 331 -8.66 19.36 -4.39
CA GLY A 331 -9.98 19.69 -4.92
C GLY A 331 -11.09 19.47 -3.89
N ALA A 332 -12.34 19.69 -4.31
CA ALA A 332 -13.50 19.32 -3.51
C ALA A 332 -13.61 17.78 -3.35
N GLN A 333 -14.31 17.33 -2.31
CA GLN A 333 -14.62 15.91 -2.16
C GLN A 333 -15.39 15.41 -3.40
N GLY A 334 -14.98 14.25 -3.93
CA GLY A 334 -15.55 13.67 -5.14
C GLY A 334 -15.05 14.30 -6.45
N ALA A 335 -14.09 15.22 -6.41
CA ALA A 335 -13.46 15.76 -7.61
C ALA A 335 -12.73 14.68 -8.43
N ASP A 336 -12.52 14.94 -9.72
CA ASP A 336 -11.79 14.05 -10.61
C ASP A 336 -10.31 13.95 -10.21
N ALA A 337 -9.90 12.80 -9.68
CA ALA A 337 -8.52 12.56 -9.25
C ALA A 337 -7.49 12.71 -10.39
N ALA A 338 -7.86 12.32 -11.61
CA ALA A 338 -6.98 12.45 -12.77
C ALA A 338 -6.81 13.92 -13.20
N GLY A 339 -7.89 14.71 -13.14
CA GLY A 339 -7.84 16.15 -13.37
C GLY A 339 -7.00 16.88 -12.31
N LEU A 340 -7.14 16.51 -11.04
CA LEU A 340 -6.33 17.05 -9.95
C LEU A 340 -4.83 16.72 -10.11
N ALA A 341 -4.50 15.48 -10.46
CA ALA A 341 -3.13 15.07 -10.72
C ALA A 341 -2.49 15.85 -11.89
N PHE A 342 -3.28 16.12 -12.94
CA PHE A 342 -2.87 16.94 -14.08
C PHE A 342 -2.55 18.38 -13.68
N GLU A 343 -3.46 19.00 -12.92
CA GLU A 343 -3.29 20.37 -12.42
C GLU A 343 -2.04 20.48 -11.54
N ALA A 344 -1.88 19.55 -10.59
CA ALA A 344 -0.73 19.51 -9.70
C ALA A 344 0.59 19.36 -10.47
N PHE A 345 0.63 18.51 -11.52
CA PHE A 345 1.82 18.36 -12.35
C PHE A 345 2.12 19.60 -13.18
N GLN A 346 1.12 20.23 -13.80
CA GLN A 346 1.35 21.50 -14.49
C GLN A 346 1.89 22.58 -13.56
N ARG A 347 1.31 22.68 -12.37
CA ARG A 347 1.71 23.67 -11.37
C ARG A 347 3.14 23.42 -10.89
N ALA A 348 3.47 22.20 -10.49
CA ALA A 348 4.83 21.82 -10.09
C ALA A 348 5.87 22.07 -11.19
N ARG A 349 5.52 21.83 -12.47
CA ARG A 349 6.39 22.15 -13.61
C ARG A 349 6.59 23.65 -13.80
N THR A 350 5.54 24.44 -13.60
CA THR A 350 5.59 25.91 -13.73
C THR A 350 6.40 26.55 -12.60
N GLU A 351 6.25 26.03 -11.39
CA GLU A 351 6.98 26.47 -10.19
C GLU A 351 8.42 25.90 -10.13
N GLY A 352 8.78 24.99 -11.03
CA GLY A 352 10.12 24.37 -11.07
C GLY A 352 10.41 23.47 -9.88
N THR A 353 9.38 22.88 -9.27
CA THR A 353 9.48 21.97 -8.13
C THR A 353 10.30 20.73 -8.49
N ASP A 354 11.14 20.24 -7.58
CA ASP A 354 11.98 19.06 -7.82
C ASP A 354 11.16 17.77 -7.78
N VAL A 355 10.21 17.63 -6.86
CA VAL A 355 9.44 16.39 -6.66
C VAL A 355 7.94 16.66 -6.51
N LEU A 356 7.11 15.86 -7.17
CA LEU A 356 5.65 15.85 -7.00
C LEU A 356 5.20 14.50 -6.43
N LEU A 357 4.59 14.51 -5.25
CA LEU A 357 4.00 13.32 -4.62
C LEU A 357 2.48 13.32 -4.82
N ILE A 358 1.93 12.27 -5.43
CA ILE A 358 0.50 12.15 -5.71
C ILE A 358 -0.10 11.03 -4.84
N ASP A 359 -1.04 11.38 -3.95
CA ASP A 359 -1.86 10.40 -3.21
C ASP A 359 -2.95 9.83 -4.11
N THR A 360 -3.44 8.62 -3.82
CA THR A 360 -4.56 8.01 -4.57
C THR A 360 -5.55 7.32 -3.64
N ALA A 361 -6.77 7.11 -4.13
CA ALA A 361 -7.72 6.22 -3.48
C ALA A 361 -7.17 4.77 -3.37
N GLY A 362 -7.72 3.98 -2.44
CA GLY A 362 -7.33 2.58 -2.21
C GLY A 362 -8.49 1.61 -1.94
N ARG A 363 -9.68 1.89 -2.47
CA ARG A 363 -10.91 1.11 -2.23
C ARG A 363 -10.93 -0.22 -3.00
N LEU A 364 -10.15 -1.20 -2.55
CA LEU A 364 -9.98 -2.49 -3.24
C LEU A 364 -11.28 -3.29 -3.39
N GLN A 365 -12.30 -3.09 -2.55
CA GLN A 365 -13.60 -3.74 -2.71
C GLN A 365 -14.27 -3.41 -4.06
N ASN A 366 -13.95 -2.25 -4.64
CA ASN A 366 -14.32 -1.86 -6.00
C ASN A 366 -13.09 -1.96 -6.93
N LYS A 367 -12.58 -3.18 -7.13
CA LYS A 367 -11.35 -3.42 -7.91
C LYS A 367 -11.41 -2.75 -9.29
N THR A 368 -12.50 -2.94 -10.03
CA THR A 368 -12.63 -2.44 -11.40
C THR A 368 -12.60 -0.91 -11.44
N GLY A 369 -13.36 -0.24 -10.58
CA GLY A 369 -13.38 1.22 -10.53
C GLY A 369 -12.04 1.81 -10.10
N LEU A 370 -11.39 1.21 -9.09
CA LEU A 370 -10.07 1.66 -8.61
C LEU A 370 -9.01 1.55 -9.70
N MET A 371 -8.95 0.42 -10.42
CA MET A 371 -7.96 0.23 -11.47
C MET A 371 -8.21 1.16 -12.67
N ALA A 372 -9.47 1.36 -13.07
CA ALA A 372 -9.82 2.31 -14.13
C ALA A 372 -9.45 3.76 -13.78
N GLU A 373 -9.61 4.15 -12.51
CA GLU A 373 -9.20 5.47 -12.02
C GLU A 373 -7.67 5.62 -12.07
N LEU A 374 -6.91 4.62 -11.61
CA LEU A 374 -5.45 4.64 -11.69
C LEU A 374 -4.94 4.71 -13.13
N GLU A 375 -5.51 3.92 -14.04
CA GLU A 375 -5.19 3.97 -15.47
C GLU A 375 -5.51 5.33 -16.07
N LYS A 376 -6.61 5.97 -15.64
CA LYS A 376 -6.98 7.33 -16.06
C LYS A 376 -5.95 8.35 -15.56
N ILE A 377 -5.53 8.28 -14.29
CA ILE A 377 -4.48 9.16 -13.74
C ILE A 377 -3.21 9.04 -14.58
N LEU A 378 -2.72 7.82 -14.81
CA LEU A 378 -1.52 7.55 -15.61
C LEU A 378 -1.63 8.11 -17.03
N ARG A 379 -2.76 7.88 -17.71
CA ARG A 379 -3.00 8.40 -19.05
C ARG A 379 -2.99 9.92 -19.10
N VAL A 380 -3.52 10.57 -18.07
CA VAL A 380 -3.64 12.02 -18.02
C VAL A 380 -2.30 12.68 -17.71
N ILE A 381 -1.54 12.20 -16.73
CA ILE A 381 -0.22 12.77 -16.42
C ILE A 381 0.78 12.53 -17.56
N ARG A 382 0.64 11.43 -18.31
CA ARG A 382 1.44 11.13 -19.50
C ARG A 382 1.26 12.10 -20.67
N LYS A 383 0.19 12.91 -20.66
CA LYS A 383 0.02 13.99 -21.65
C LYS A 383 0.99 15.16 -21.41
N ILE A 384 1.47 15.31 -20.18
CA ILE A 384 2.43 16.35 -19.79
C ILE A 384 3.86 15.85 -20.04
N ASP A 385 4.12 14.61 -19.62
CA ASP A 385 5.41 13.93 -19.78
C ASP A 385 5.17 12.43 -20.01
N ALA A 386 5.60 11.91 -21.16
CA ALA A 386 5.39 10.52 -21.54
C ALA A 386 6.09 9.51 -20.60
N GLU A 387 7.14 9.93 -19.89
CA GLU A 387 7.87 9.10 -18.93
C GLU A 387 7.26 9.15 -17.52
N ALA A 388 6.29 10.03 -17.26
CA ALA A 388 5.62 10.11 -15.98
C ALA A 388 4.61 8.96 -15.77
N PRO A 389 4.40 8.51 -14.52
CA PRO A 389 5.17 8.87 -13.33
C PRO A 389 6.53 8.15 -13.34
N HIS A 390 7.57 8.81 -12.79
CA HIS A 390 8.93 8.26 -12.75
C HIS A 390 9.08 7.17 -11.69
N ALA A 391 8.24 7.20 -10.65
CA ALA A 391 8.11 6.12 -9.68
C ALA A 391 6.63 5.87 -9.33
N VAL A 392 6.27 4.59 -9.24
CA VAL A 392 4.98 4.11 -8.74
C VAL A 392 5.25 3.27 -7.51
N LEU A 393 4.96 3.84 -6.34
CA LEU A 393 5.25 3.20 -5.06
C LEU A 393 3.98 2.56 -4.51
N LEU A 394 4.01 1.24 -4.39
CA LEU A 394 2.94 0.47 -3.77
C LEU A 394 3.21 0.34 -2.26
N VAL A 395 2.34 0.94 -1.47
CA VAL A 395 2.38 0.86 0.00
C VAL A 395 1.59 -0.36 0.45
N LEU A 396 2.27 -1.25 1.18
CA LEU A 396 1.73 -2.50 1.70
C LEU A 396 1.73 -2.50 3.24
N ASP A 397 0.73 -3.16 3.79
CA ASP A 397 0.56 -3.37 5.22
C ASP A 397 1.11 -4.74 5.62
N ALA A 398 2.12 -4.80 6.48
CA ALA A 398 2.72 -6.05 6.92
C ALA A 398 1.75 -6.96 7.71
N THR A 399 0.62 -6.42 8.20
CA THR A 399 -0.38 -7.19 8.95
C THR A 399 -1.27 -8.04 8.04
N VAL A 400 -1.32 -7.77 6.72
CA VAL A 400 -2.23 -8.48 5.80
C VAL A 400 -1.70 -9.84 5.35
N GLY A 401 -0.44 -10.16 5.63
CA GLY A 401 0.19 -11.44 5.29
C GLY A 401 0.12 -11.74 3.79
N GLN A 402 -0.19 -12.99 3.42
CA GLN A 402 -0.25 -13.46 2.02
C GLN A 402 -1.16 -12.64 1.09
N ASN A 403 -2.14 -11.88 1.62
CA ASN A 403 -2.96 -10.98 0.80
C ASN A 403 -2.12 -9.88 0.13
N ALA A 404 -0.93 -9.57 0.64
CA ALA A 404 -0.01 -8.65 -0.01
C ALA A 404 0.41 -9.15 -1.41
N LEU A 405 0.58 -10.47 -1.60
CA LEU A 405 0.97 -11.03 -2.90
C LEU A 405 -0.07 -10.73 -3.99
N SER A 406 -1.35 -10.90 -3.67
CA SER A 406 -2.43 -10.62 -4.63
C SER A 406 -2.58 -9.13 -4.91
N GLN A 407 -2.29 -8.26 -3.93
CA GLN A 407 -2.27 -6.81 -4.13
C GLN A 407 -1.16 -6.38 -5.07
N VAL A 408 0.07 -6.86 -4.86
CA VAL A 408 1.20 -6.55 -5.76
C VAL A 408 0.89 -6.96 -7.18
N GLU A 409 0.36 -8.18 -7.38
CA GLU A 409 -0.02 -8.64 -8.71
C GLU A 409 -1.07 -7.75 -9.37
N LEU A 410 -2.12 -7.37 -8.64
CA LEU A 410 -3.21 -6.56 -9.18
C LEU A 410 -2.75 -5.13 -9.55
N PHE A 411 -2.05 -4.46 -8.64
CA PHE A 411 -1.57 -3.10 -8.88
C PHE A 411 -0.45 -3.04 -9.91
N SER A 412 0.41 -4.06 -9.98
CA SER A 412 1.46 -4.12 -11.02
C SER A 412 0.87 -4.20 -12.41
N LYS A 413 -0.22 -4.96 -12.60
CA LYS A 413 -0.94 -5.06 -13.87
C LYS A 413 -1.56 -3.73 -14.31
N ALA A 414 -2.13 -2.96 -13.37
CA ALA A 414 -2.84 -1.72 -13.70
C ALA A 414 -1.91 -0.50 -13.79
N ALA A 415 -0.87 -0.42 -12.95
CA ALA A 415 -0.12 0.80 -12.75
C ALA A 415 1.40 0.68 -12.95
N ASN A 416 1.92 -0.49 -13.31
CA ASN A 416 3.36 -0.73 -13.48
C ASN A 416 4.17 -0.29 -12.25
N VAL A 417 3.97 -0.98 -11.13
CA VAL A 417 4.65 -0.71 -9.85
C VAL A 417 6.17 -0.77 -10.05
N THR A 418 6.87 0.28 -9.60
CA THR A 418 8.33 0.37 -9.71
C THR A 418 9.03 0.09 -8.39
N GLY A 419 8.32 0.17 -7.26
CA GLY A 419 8.87 -0.11 -5.94
C GLY A 419 7.82 -0.27 -4.85
N LEU A 420 8.26 -0.83 -3.74
CA LEU A 420 7.45 -1.16 -2.58
C LEU A 420 7.83 -0.32 -1.37
N VAL A 421 6.83 0.00 -0.57
CA VAL A 421 6.99 0.49 0.81
C VAL A 421 6.23 -0.44 1.74
N MET A 422 6.91 -1.07 2.69
CA MET A 422 6.27 -1.93 3.69
C MET A 422 6.01 -1.12 4.96
N THR A 423 4.80 -1.17 5.50
CA THR A 423 4.42 -0.43 6.72
C THR A 423 3.87 -1.35 7.80
N LYS A 424 3.69 -0.82 9.02
CA LYS A 424 3.09 -1.53 10.17
C LYS A 424 3.81 -2.81 10.55
N LEU A 425 5.13 -2.85 10.40
CA LEU A 425 5.94 -3.98 10.85
C LEU A 425 5.84 -4.20 12.37
N ASP A 426 5.59 -3.13 13.12
CA ASP A 426 5.28 -3.12 14.56
C ASP A 426 3.95 -3.80 14.91
N GLY A 427 3.00 -3.84 13.96
CA GLY A 427 1.66 -4.39 14.15
C GLY A 427 1.56 -5.90 14.02
N THR A 428 2.61 -6.62 13.61
CA THR A 428 2.50 -8.02 13.16
C THR A 428 3.56 -8.96 13.72
N ALA A 429 3.17 -10.23 13.89
CA ALA A 429 4.09 -11.35 14.13
C ALA A 429 4.49 -12.08 12.82
N ARG A 430 4.05 -11.54 11.67
CA ARG A 430 4.20 -12.14 10.32
C ARG A 430 5.09 -11.30 9.42
N GLY A 431 6.27 -10.93 9.90
CA GLY A 431 7.24 -10.14 9.14
C GLY A 431 7.86 -10.84 7.92
N GLY A 432 7.65 -12.16 7.75
CA GLY A 432 8.21 -12.93 6.64
C GLY A 432 7.65 -12.56 5.26
N ILE A 433 6.51 -11.86 5.21
CA ILE A 433 5.83 -11.53 3.95
C ILE A 433 6.71 -10.75 2.97
N LEU A 434 7.60 -9.88 3.47
CA LEU A 434 8.52 -9.12 2.61
C LEU A 434 9.47 -10.04 1.84
N VAL A 435 9.88 -11.15 2.45
CA VAL A 435 10.75 -12.17 1.83
C VAL A 435 10.00 -12.89 0.71
N ALA A 436 8.74 -13.26 0.94
CA ALA A 436 7.90 -13.88 -0.08
C ALA A 436 7.64 -12.94 -1.27
N LEU A 437 7.42 -11.65 -1.02
CA LEU A 437 7.25 -10.63 -2.05
C LEU A 437 8.52 -10.46 -2.90
N ALA A 438 9.69 -10.37 -2.25
CA ALA A 438 10.97 -10.25 -2.92
C ALA A 438 11.25 -11.45 -3.82
N ALA A 439 11.04 -12.67 -3.31
CA ALA A 439 11.24 -13.90 -4.07
C ALA A 439 10.31 -14.02 -5.27
N LYS A 440 9.04 -13.59 -5.16
CA LYS A 440 8.05 -13.74 -6.23
C LYS A 440 8.13 -12.66 -7.30
N PHE A 441 8.32 -11.40 -6.91
CA PHE A 441 8.17 -10.25 -7.82
C PHE A 441 9.48 -9.55 -8.16
N GLY A 442 10.52 -9.65 -7.33
CA GLY A 442 11.80 -8.96 -7.56
C GLY A 442 11.70 -7.43 -7.60
N LEU A 443 10.60 -6.84 -7.08
CA LEU A 443 10.41 -5.40 -7.06
C LEU A 443 11.31 -4.75 -5.99
N PRO A 444 11.92 -3.59 -6.28
CA PRO A 444 12.63 -2.78 -5.31
C PRO A 444 11.81 -2.53 -4.05
N VAL A 445 12.42 -2.71 -2.88
CA VAL A 445 11.88 -2.27 -1.60
C VAL A 445 12.67 -1.04 -1.19
N HIS A 446 12.02 0.13 -1.25
CA HIS A 446 12.71 1.39 -0.99
C HIS A 446 12.70 1.75 0.49
N PHE A 447 11.56 1.52 1.16
CA PHE A 447 11.35 1.97 2.55
C PHE A 447 10.61 0.93 3.37
N ILE A 448 10.87 0.97 4.68
CA ILE A 448 10.09 0.26 5.69
C ILE A 448 9.61 1.20 6.80
N GLY A 449 8.38 0.98 7.24
CA GLY A 449 7.68 1.71 8.28
C GLY A 449 7.48 0.85 9.52
N VAL A 450 8.03 1.28 10.66
CA VAL A 450 8.06 0.51 11.93
C VAL A 450 7.33 1.19 13.09
N GLY A 451 6.49 2.19 12.79
CA GLY A 451 5.72 2.93 13.78
C GLY A 451 5.00 4.15 13.20
N GLU A 452 4.36 4.92 14.07
CA GLU A 452 3.54 6.09 13.72
C GLU A 452 4.34 7.41 13.70
N GLY A 453 5.49 7.45 14.38
CA GLY A 453 6.38 8.60 14.47
C GLY A 453 6.90 9.04 13.10
N VAL A 454 7.27 10.31 12.96
CA VAL A 454 7.70 10.88 11.67
C VAL A 454 9.03 10.29 11.19
N GLU A 455 9.83 9.86 12.15
CA GLU A 455 11.14 9.21 12.05
C GLU A 455 11.05 7.67 11.89
N ASP A 456 9.84 7.11 11.83
CA ASP A 456 9.63 5.66 11.73
C ASP A 456 9.54 5.14 10.29
N LEU A 457 9.91 5.97 9.30
CA LEU A 457 10.08 5.55 7.91
C LEU A 457 11.56 5.72 7.52
N GLU A 458 12.23 4.62 7.23
CA GLU A 458 13.64 4.63 6.82
C GLU A 458 13.88 3.82 5.55
N PRO A 459 14.97 4.13 4.80
CA PRO A 459 15.41 3.32 3.68
C PRO A 459 15.61 1.87 4.09
N PHE A 460 15.19 0.96 3.22
CA PHE A 460 15.27 -0.46 3.51
C PHE A 460 16.71 -0.97 3.41
N ALA A 461 17.16 -1.65 4.47
CA ALA A 461 18.45 -2.34 4.54
C ALA A 461 18.23 -3.83 4.81
N ALA A 462 18.61 -4.69 3.85
CA ALA A 462 18.38 -6.13 3.91
C ALA A 462 19.02 -6.78 5.15
N ARG A 463 20.28 -6.44 5.45
CA ARG A 463 21.00 -6.94 6.63
C ARG A 463 20.31 -6.58 7.94
N ASP A 464 19.98 -5.30 8.11
CA ASP A 464 19.35 -4.83 9.35
C ASP A 464 17.99 -5.52 9.56
N PHE A 465 17.19 -5.62 8.50
CA PHE A 465 15.90 -6.33 8.55
C PHE A 465 16.08 -7.81 8.89
N ALA A 466 17.01 -8.50 8.23
CA ALA A 466 17.26 -9.92 8.41
C ALA A 466 17.74 -10.25 9.84
N ARG A 467 18.55 -9.39 10.43
CA ARG A 467 19.00 -9.55 11.82
C ARG A 467 17.89 -9.22 12.82
N ALA A 468 17.11 -8.17 12.57
CA ALA A 468 15.99 -7.80 13.42
C ALA A 468 14.89 -8.89 13.45
N ILE A 469 14.53 -9.47 12.29
CA ILE A 469 13.53 -10.54 12.23
C ILE A 469 14.01 -11.83 12.90
N ALA A 470 15.32 -12.11 12.85
CA ALA A 470 15.95 -13.24 13.52
C ALA A 470 16.21 -12.99 15.01
N GLY A 471 15.93 -11.79 15.55
CA GLY A 471 16.18 -11.46 16.94
C GLY A 471 17.67 -11.42 17.31
N LEU A 472 18.54 -11.08 16.35
CA LEU A 472 19.97 -10.92 16.57
C LEU A 472 20.30 -9.45 16.88
N ASP A 473 21.43 -9.21 17.54
CA ASP A 473 21.99 -7.87 17.73
C ASP A 473 22.39 -7.22 16.40
N LYS A 474 22.84 -5.96 16.39
CA LYS A 474 23.21 -5.28 15.15
C LYS A 474 24.49 -5.83 14.49
N ASP A 475 25.46 -6.21 15.31
CA ASP A 475 26.84 -6.48 14.87
C ASP A 475 27.10 -7.92 14.42
#